data_AF-A0A7V9JX75-F1
#
_entry.id   AF-A0A7V9JX75-F1
#
_cell.length_a   1.000
_cell.length_b   1.000
_cell.length_c   1.000
_cell.angle_alpha   90.00
_cell.angle_beta   90.00
_cell.angle_gamma   90.00
#
_symmetry.space_group_name_H-M   'P 1'
#
loop_
_entity.id
_entity.type
_entity.pdbx_description
1 polymer ?
#
loop_
_entity_poly.entity_id
_entity_poly.type
_entity_poly.pdbx_seq_one_letter_code
_entity_poly.pdbx_strand_id
1 'polypeptide(L)'
;MNTTFENTYDNYSAAEALPEERASFIRKTYAHLAGAVLIFILMEAYLINSGAGLWIAQTMLGGRFSWLIVLGAFMGVSMLATWWANSQTSKAM
;
A
#
# COMPACT_ATOMS: atom_id res chain seq x y z
N MET A 1 0.75 32.91 -34.55
CA MET A 1 0.02 32.26 -33.45
C MET A 1 0.36 30.78 -33.53
N ASN A 2 1.46 30.37 -32.91
CA ASN A 2 2.03 29.02 -33.05
C ASN A 2 1.79 28.25 -31.74
N THR A 3 1.03 27.17 -31.83
CA THR A 3 0.59 26.31 -30.72
C THR A 3 1.73 25.40 -30.25
N THR A 4 2.72 25.95 -29.55
CA THR A 4 3.85 25.17 -29.00
C THR A 4 3.56 24.55 -27.62
N PHE A 5 2.35 24.05 -27.40
CA PHE A 5 2.02 23.27 -26.20
C PHE A 5 1.10 22.08 -26.56
N GLU A 6 1.50 21.30 -27.56
CA GLU A 6 1.00 19.92 -27.70
C GLU A 6 1.56 19.15 -26.49
N ASN A 7 0.78 19.13 -25.40
CA ASN A 7 0.99 18.24 -24.27
C ASN A 7 0.71 16.81 -24.74
N THR A 8 1.62 16.22 -25.53
CA THR A 8 1.59 14.79 -25.85
C THR A 8 2.16 14.01 -24.67
N TYR A 9 1.51 14.13 -23.52
CA TYR A 9 1.44 13.01 -22.60
C TYR A 9 0.39 12.09 -23.20
N ASP A 10 0.83 11.25 -24.13
CA ASP A 10 0.04 10.15 -24.66
C ASP A 10 -0.21 9.19 -23.49
N ASN A 11 -1.26 9.48 -22.72
CA ASN A 11 -1.74 8.69 -21.60
C ASN A 11 -2.45 7.46 -22.16
N TYR A 12 -1.73 6.60 -22.88
CA TYR A 12 -2.28 5.30 -23.28
C TYR A 12 -2.61 4.53 -22.02
N SER A 13 -3.90 4.27 -21.83
CA SER A 13 -4.34 3.46 -20.71
C SER A 13 -3.83 2.04 -20.90
N ALA A 14 -3.54 1.32 -19.80
CA ALA A 14 -3.28 -0.12 -19.87
C ALA A 14 -4.44 -0.90 -20.50
N ALA A 15 -5.63 -0.29 -20.66
CA ALA A 15 -6.74 -0.86 -21.41
C ALA A 15 -6.53 -0.83 -22.94
N GLU A 16 -5.75 0.12 -23.46
CA GLU A 16 -5.56 0.41 -24.90
C GLU A 16 -4.28 -0.22 -25.47
N ALA A 17 -3.43 -0.81 -24.63
CA ALA A 17 -2.20 -1.48 -25.04
C ALA A 17 -2.45 -2.75 -25.87
N LEU A 18 -1.39 -3.27 -26.53
CA LEU A 18 -1.50 -4.49 -27.34
C LEU A 18 -1.95 -5.68 -26.47
N PRO A 19 -2.72 -6.65 -27.04
CA PRO A 19 -3.26 -7.76 -26.26
C PRO A 19 -2.21 -8.51 -25.42
N GLU A 20 -1.00 -8.73 -25.95
CA GLU A 20 0.08 -9.37 -25.22
C GLU A 20 0.59 -8.53 -24.02
N GLU A 21 0.70 -7.22 -24.18
CA GLU A 21 1.17 -6.30 -23.14
C GLU A 21 0.17 -6.24 -21.99
N ARG A 22 -1.12 -6.17 -22.32
CA ARG A 22 -2.24 -6.20 -21.37
C ARG A 22 -2.28 -7.48 -20.56
N ALA A 23 -2.13 -8.63 -21.22
CA ALA A 23 -2.09 -9.92 -20.55
C ALA A 23 -0.91 -10.01 -19.57
N SER A 24 0.26 -9.49 -19.97
CA SER A 24 1.44 -9.45 -19.10
C SER A 24 1.24 -8.55 -17.88
N PHE A 25 0.59 -7.39 -18.06
CA PHE A 25 0.27 -6.46 -16.97
C PHE A 25 -0.68 -7.09 -15.96
N ILE A 26 -1.79 -7.69 -16.44
CA ILE A 26 -2.76 -8.38 -15.58
C ILE A 26 -2.05 -9.48 -14.77
N ARG A 27 -1.26 -10.34 -15.43
CA ARG A 27 -0.57 -11.42 -14.73
C ARG A 27 0.34 -10.91 -13.62
N LYS A 28 1.09 -9.83 -13.85
CA LYS A 28 1.98 -9.23 -12.84
C LYS A 28 1.19 -8.64 -11.67
N THR A 29 0.13 -7.88 -11.94
CA THR A 29 -0.71 -7.27 -10.91
C THR A 29 -1.37 -8.32 -10.02
N TYR A 30 -1.94 -9.36 -10.63
CA TYR A 30 -2.57 -10.44 -9.88
C TYR A 30 -1.55 -11.34 -9.17
N ALA A 31 -0.34 -11.54 -9.72
CA ALA A 31 0.73 -12.23 -9.01
C ALA A 31 1.18 -11.46 -7.76
N HIS A 32 1.35 -10.14 -7.86
CA HIS A 32 1.69 -9.30 -6.71
C HIS A 32 0.57 -9.31 -5.66
N LEU A 33 -0.69 -9.17 -6.09
CA LEU A 33 -1.86 -9.25 -5.22
C LEU A 33 -1.92 -10.61 -4.51
N ALA A 34 -1.76 -11.72 -5.24
CA ALA A 34 -1.74 -13.06 -4.67
C ALA A 34 -0.62 -13.22 -3.64
N GLY A 35 0.58 -12.69 -3.93
CA GLY A 35 1.70 -12.67 -2.99
C GLY A 35 1.39 -11.87 -1.72
N ALA A 36 0.79 -10.67 -1.86
CA ALA A 36 0.39 -9.85 -0.73
C ALA A 36 -0.66 -10.55 0.15
N VAL A 37 -1.67 -11.19 -0.46
CA VAL A 37 -2.68 -11.97 0.26
C VAL A 37 -2.04 -13.16 0.99
N LEU A 38 -1.10 -13.87 0.35
CA LEU A 38 -0.42 -14.99 0.99
C LEU A 38 0.38 -14.54 2.22
N ILE A 39 1.15 -13.45 2.11
CA ILE A 39 1.89 -12.88 3.24
C ILE A 39 0.94 -12.45 4.36
N PHE A 40 -0.19 -11.84 4.00
CA PHE A 40 -1.22 -11.44 4.97
C PHE A 40 -1.77 -12.64 5.74
N ILE A 41 -2.14 -13.73 5.04
CA ILE A 41 -2.63 -14.97 5.66
C ILE A 41 -1.59 -15.54 6.63
N LEU A 42 -0.30 -15.59 6.23
CA LEU A 42 0.77 -16.08 7.09
C LEU A 42 0.95 -15.21 8.33
N MET A 43 0.83 -13.89 8.18
CA MET A 43 0.90 -12.94 9.28
C MET A 43 -0.27 -13.10 10.25
N GLU A 44 -1.50 -13.25 9.74
CA GLU A 44 -2.69 -13.51 10.57
C GLU A 44 -2.57 -14.85 11.30
N ALA A 45 -2.14 -15.91 10.59
CA ALA A 45 -1.92 -17.21 11.19
C ALA A 45 -0.90 -17.12 12.35
N TYR A 46 0.20 -16.39 12.15
CA TYR A 46 1.17 -16.13 13.21
C TYR A 46 0.56 -15.33 14.38
N LEU A 47 -0.20 -14.28 14.10
CA LEU A 47 -0.82 -13.42 15.10
C LEU A 47 -1.82 -14.19 15.99
N ILE A 48 -2.63 -15.06 15.39
CA ILE A 48 -3.62 -15.87 16.10
C ILE A 48 -2.94 -16.95 16.95
N ASN A 49 -1.99 -17.70 16.36
CA ASN A 49 -1.35 -18.82 17.05
C ASN A 49 -0.37 -18.38 18.15
N SER A 50 0.20 -17.17 18.06
CA SER A 50 1.15 -16.65 19.06
C SER A 50 0.51 -16.15 20.36
N GLY A 51 -0.82 -16.01 20.41
CA GLY A 51 -1.52 -15.41 21.56
C GLY A 51 -1.38 -13.88 21.66
N ALA A 52 -0.66 -13.25 20.72
CA ALA A 52 -0.47 -11.80 20.66
C ALA A 52 -1.80 -11.04 20.53
N GLY A 53 -2.82 -11.65 19.90
CA GLY A 53 -4.14 -11.04 19.74
C GLY A 53 -4.80 -10.61 21.06
N LEU A 54 -4.69 -11.42 22.12
CA LEU A 54 -5.25 -11.08 23.43
C LEU A 54 -4.51 -9.89 24.06
N TRP A 55 -3.19 -9.88 23.95
CA TRP A 55 -2.36 -8.79 24.48
C TRP A 55 -2.66 -7.48 23.74
N ILE A 56 -2.74 -7.50 22.41
CA ILE A 56 -3.11 -6.33 21.60
C ILE A 56 -4.50 -5.81 22.00
N ALA A 57 -5.49 -6.69 22.11
CA ALA A 57 -6.84 -6.31 22.51
C ALA A 57 -6.87 -5.65 23.90
N GLN A 58 -6.14 -6.19 24.87
CA GLN A 58 -6.01 -5.62 26.21
C GLN A 58 -5.30 -4.26 26.19
N THR A 59 -4.23 -4.10 25.41
CA THR A 59 -3.54 -2.81 25.25
C THR A 59 -4.43 -1.76 24.60
N MET A 60 -5.29 -2.15 23.66
CA MET A 60 -6.19 -1.23 22.94
C MET A 60 -7.45 -0.86 23.71
N LEU A 61 -7.95 -1.72 24.61
CA LEU A 61 -9.26 -1.54 25.26
C LEU A 61 -9.23 -1.45 26.79
N GLY A 62 -8.16 -1.90 27.44
CA GLY A 62 -8.16 -2.19 28.88
C GLY A 62 -7.67 -1.07 29.81
N GLY A 63 -7.00 -0.04 29.30
CA GLY A 63 -6.25 0.93 30.11
C GLY A 63 -6.70 2.38 29.96
N ARG A 64 -6.46 3.18 31.00
CA ARG A 64 -6.73 4.64 30.99
C ARG A 64 -6.00 5.39 29.87
N PHE A 65 -4.85 4.85 29.43
CA PHE A 65 -4.04 5.42 28.36
C PHE A 65 -4.14 4.65 27.03
N SER A 66 -4.97 3.60 26.94
CA SER A 66 -5.11 2.77 25.74
C SER A 66 -5.42 3.60 24.50
N TRP A 67 -6.30 4.59 24.62
CA TRP A 67 -6.63 5.47 23.52
C TRP A 67 -5.45 6.33 23.05
N LEU A 68 -4.58 6.80 23.95
CA LEU A 68 -3.36 7.51 23.56
C LEU A 68 -2.37 6.61 22.82
N ILE A 69 -2.28 5.34 23.21
CA ILE A 69 -1.44 4.35 22.52
C ILE A 69 -1.96 4.13 21.09
N VAL A 70 -3.27 3.95 20.92
CA VAL A 70 -3.90 3.79 19.59
C VAL A 70 -3.64 5.01 18.71
N LEU A 71 -3.85 6.21 19.24
CA LEU A 71 -3.58 7.45 18.51
C LEU A 71 -2.09 7.60 18.17
N GLY A 72 -1.19 7.29 19.11
CA GLY A 72 0.26 7.32 18.89
C GLY A 72 0.70 6.36 17.80
N ALA A 73 0.20 5.11 17.83
CA ALA A 73 0.46 4.11 16.80
C ALA A 73 -0.07 4.57 15.44
N PHE A 74 -1.30 5.08 15.38
CA PHE A 74 -1.90 5.61 14.16
C PHE A 74 -1.08 6.76 13.56
N MET A 75 -0.66 7.72 14.38
CA MET A 75 0.21 8.82 13.94
C MET A 75 1.55 8.29 13.41
N GLY A 76 2.19 7.37 14.13
CA GLY A 76 3.47 6.78 13.72
C GLY A 76 3.38 6.05 12.37
N VAL A 77 2.36 5.21 12.18
CA VAL A 77 2.13 4.50 10.91
C VAL A 77 1.81 5.50 9.79
N SER A 78 1.01 6.53 10.08
CA SER A 78 0.66 7.58 9.10
C SER A 78 1.91 8.35 8.64
N MET A 79 2.83 8.67 9.56
CA MET A 79 4.09 9.32 9.23
C MET A 79 4.98 8.41 8.37
N LEU A 80 5.08 7.12 8.71
CA LEU A 80 5.83 6.15 7.92
C LEU A 80 5.27 6.01 6.50
N ALA A 81 3.94 5.90 6.38
CA ALA A 81 3.27 5.84 5.08
C ALA A 81 3.49 7.11 4.26
N THR A 82 3.40 8.29 4.90
CA THR A 82 3.68 9.58 4.26
C THR A 82 5.13 9.68 3.80
N TRP A 83 6.08 9.17 4.58
CA TRP A 83 7.48 9.14 4.20
C TRP A 83 7.72 8.22 3.00
N TRP A 84 7.16 7.01 3.00
CA TRP A 84 7.25 6.12 1.84
C TRP A 84 6.59 6.69 0.60
N ALA A 85 5.42 7.31 0.73
CA ALA A 85 4.74 7.98 -0.40
C ALA A 85 5.59 9.11 -1.00
N ASN A 86 6.24 9.92 -0.15
CA ASN A 86 7.08 11.03 -0.60
C ASN A 86 8.49 10.61 -1.04
N SER A 87 8.93 9.40 -0.74
CA SER A 87 10.27 8.89 -1.10
C SER A 87 10.42 8.48 -2.57
N GLN A 88 9.34 8.48 -3.35
CA GLN A 88 9.41 8.42 -4.81
C GLN A 88 9.89 9.77 -5.32
N THR A 89 11.20 10.00 -5.27
CA THR A 89 11.84 11.12 -5.95
C THR A 89 11.49 11.01 -7.42
N SER A 90 10.60 11.89 -7.90
CA SER A 90 10.45 12.15 -9.32
C SER A 90 11.86 12.30 -9.90
N LYS A 91 12.19 11.58 -10.98
CA LYS A 91 13.38 11.93 -11.74
C LYS A 91 13.18 13.39 -12.14
N ALA A 92 13.96 14.28 -11.54
CA ALA A 92 14.05 15.66 -12.02
C ALA A 92 14.37 15.55 -13.52
N MET A 93 13.45 16.05 -14.33
CA MET A 93 13.64 16.17 -15.78
C MET A 93 14.88 17.00 -16.08
#